data_AF-A0A0X8JUV9-F1
#
_entry.id   AF-A0A0X8JUV9-F1
#
_cell.length_a   1.000
_cell.length_b   1.000
_cell.length_c   1.000
_cell.angle_alpha   90.00
_cell.angle_beta   90.00
_cell.angle_gamma   90.00
#
_symmetry.space_group_name_H-M   'P 1'
#
loop_
_entity.id
_entity.type
_entity.pdbx_description
1 polymer ?
#
loop_
_entity_poly.entity_id
_entity_poly.type
_entity_poly.pdbx_seq_one_letter_code
_entity_poly.pdbx_strand_id
1 'polypeptide(L)'
;MKSKKIKTIILLGALIASLTSFGFSKRLSKTKKENTNKVVKKSSTLNQNKNISTNENDNSQNLSERPKLSISKEELNRVAKRIFQNEAAGKKNDLVVWNSGENFPSLGIGHFIWYKKGEKGKFEESFPPLVEFYKSKNIELPKIIKDNKFAPWKSREEFLKLKQNNNPEITELINFLYNTQDTQIEFIFNRLEDSLEKMLKVAKNKENVKKQFYRVANSPNGLYPLIDYVNFKGEGILPSETYNGQGWGLLQVLENMKGSQTGRAALEEFSQSAKSVLERRVKNSGAKNEQRWLRGWLNRCETYNN
;
A
#
# COMPACT_ATOMS: atom_id res chain seq x y z
N MET A 1 -53.63 29.07 -21.92
CA MET A 1 -52.48 28.32 -22.49
C MET A 1 -51.32 28.36 -21.49
N LYS A 2 -51.02 27.23 -20.82
CA LYS A 2 -49.95 27.13 -19.82
C LYS A 2 -48.63 26.80 -20.53
N SER A 3 -47.66 27.72 -20.52
CA SER A 3 -46.31 27.48 -21.02
C SER A 3 -45.47 26.78 -19.94
N LYS A 4 -45.08 25.52 -20.19
CA LYS A 4 -44.17 24.73 -19.36
C LYS A 4 -42.73 25.22 -19.60
N LYS A 5 -42.09 25.82 -18.58
CA LYS A 5 -40.64 26.00 -18.56
C LYS A 5 -39.97 24.65 -18.28
N ILE A 6 -39.31 24.10 -19.30
CA ILE A 6 -38.40 22.96 -19.17
C ILE A 6 -37.14 23.46 -18.46
N LYS A 7 -36.94 23.07 -17.20
CA LYS A 7 -35.65 23.22 -16.52
C LYS A 7 -34.79 22.01 -16.87
N THR A 8 -33.83 22.21 -17.77
CA THR A 8 -32.74 21.27 -18.03
C THR A 8 -31.85 21.22 -16.79
N ILE A 9 -31.96 20.16 -16.00
CA ILE A 9 -31.02 19.85 -14.92
C ILE A 9 -29.81 19.19 -15.59
N ILE A 10 -28.72 19.94 -15.75
CA ILE A 10 -27.42 19.39 -16.11
C ILE A 10 -26.85 18.75 -14.84
N LEU A 11 -27.00 17.43 -14.73
CA LEU A 11 -26.30 16.63 -13.72
C LEU A 11 -24.82 16.55 -14.14
N LEU A 12 -23.98 17.47 -13.64
CA LEU A 12 -22.53 17.34 -13.76
C LEU A 12 -22.06 16.27 -12.77
N GLY A 13 -22.21 15.01 -13.15
CA GLY A 13 -21.64 13.87 -12.45
C GLY A 13 -20.12 13.86 -12.63
N ALA A 14 -19.39 14.51 -11.73
CA ALA A 14 -17.94 14.39 -11.64
C ALA A 14 -17.57 12.99 -11.11
N LEU A 15 -17.57 12.02 -12.03
CA LEU A 15 -17.01 10.68 -11.84
C LEU A 15 -15.48 10.79 -11.92
N ILE A 16 -14.84 11.25 -10.85
CA ILE A 16 -13.40 11.03 -10.66
C ILE A 16 -13.29 9.60 -10.17
N ALA A 17 -13.14 8.70 -11.12
CA ALA A 17 -12.89 7.30 -10.84
C ALA A 17 -11.51 7.17 -10.19
N SER A 18 -11.49 6.84 -8.90
CA SER A 18 -10.35 6.21 -8.25
C SER A 18 -10.14 4.84 -8.91
N LEU A 19 -9.48 4.84 -10.06
CA LEU A 19 -9.10 3.63 -10.77
C LEU A 19 -7.89 3.04 -10.07
N THR A 20 -8.16 2.40 -8.94
CA THR A 20 -7.27 1.40 -8.36
C THR A 20 -7.00 0.35 -9.43
N SER A 21 -5.71 0.10 -9.64
CA SER A 21 -5.18 -0.57 -10.81
C SER A 21 -5.49 -2.07 -10.82
N PHE A 22 -6.26 -2.52 -11.82
CA PHE A 22 -6.44 -3.94 -12.12
C PHE A 22 -5.26 -4.51 -12.93
N GLY A 23 -4.62 -5.53 -12.36
CA GLY A 23 -3.96 -6.59 -13.11
C GLY A 23 -4.85 -7.83 -13.13
N PHE A 24 -5.52 -8.07 -14.26
CA PHE A 24 -6.27 -9.28 -14.57
C PHE A 24 -5.29 -10.32 -15.16
N SER A 25 -5.29 -11.55 -14.65
CA SER A 25 -4.67 -12.69 -15.33
C SER A 25 -5.67 -13.84 -15.36
N LYS A 26 -5.99 -14.28 -16.58
CA LYS A 26 -6.94 -15.34 -16.87
C LYS A 26 -6.23 -16.68 -16.71
N ARG A 27 -6.81 -17.59 -15.92
CA ARG A 27 -6.33 -18.96 -15.71
C ARG A 27 -6.45 -19.75 -17.01
N LEU A 28 -5.36 -20.44 -17.41
CA LEU A 28 -5.41 -21.58 -18.33
C LEU A 28 -4.87 -22.85 -17.65
N SER A 29 -5.26 -23.96 -18.24
CA SER A 29 -5.51 -25.30 -17.73
C SER A 29 -4.31 -26.19 -17.36
N LYS A 30 -4.62 -27.17 -16.50
CA LYS A 30 -3.84 -28.36 -16.10
C LYS A 30 -3.24 -29.13 -17.28
N THR A 31 -2.01 -29.62 -17.09
CA THR A 31 -1.39 -30.92 -17.49
C THR A 31 0.09 -30.81 -17.09
N LYS A 32 0.86 -31.82 -16.68
CA LYS A 32 0.80 -33.28 -16.66
C LYS A 32 1.78 -33.76 -15.57
N LYS A 33 1.47 -34.87 -14.88
CA LYS A 33 2.42 -35.59 -14.03
C LYS A 33 3.50 -36.24 -14.89
N GLU A 34 4.75 -36.19 -14.45
CA GLU A 34 5.75 -37.19 -14.83
C GLU A 34 6.63 -37.56 -13.63
N ASN A 35 6.61 -38.86 -13.34
CA ASN A 35 7.43 -39.53 -12.33
C ASN A 35 8.83 -39.76 -12.89
N THR A 36 9.86 -39.59 -12.07
CA THR A 36 11.07 -40.43 -12.17
C THR A 36 11.58 -40.78 -10.78
N ASN A 37 11.52 -42.08 -10.48
CA ASN A 37 12.31 -42.74 -9.46
C ASN A 37 13.79 -42.73 -9.88
N LYS A 38 14.73 -42.56 -8.93
CA LYS A 38 15.85 -43.49 -8.72
C LYS A 38 16.75 -43.10 -7.54
N VAL A 39 16.84 -44.06 -6.61
CA VAL A 39 18.08 -44.65 -6.06
C VAL A 39 18.81 -43.89 -4.94
N VAL A 40 18.50 -44.39 -3.74
CA VAL A 40 19.34 -44.64 -2.57
C VAL A 40 20.85 -44.82 -2.88
N LYS A 41 21.69 -44.06 -2.18
CA LYS A 41 22.97 -44.57 -1.66
C LYS A 41 23.23 -44.02 -0.26
N LYS A 42 23.27 -44.94 0.69
CA LYS A 42 23.62 -44.78 2.10
C LYS A 42 25.13 -44.98 2.21
N SER A 43 25.85 -44.08 2.87
CA SER A 43 27.13 -44.41 3.48
C SER A 43 27.29 -43.60 4.76
N SER A 44 27.25 -44.33 5.87
CA SER A 44 27.82 -43.97 7.17
C SER A 44 29.34 -43.82 7.05
N THR A 45 29.96 -42.95 7.85
CA THR A 45 30.91 -43.31 8.94
C THR A 45 31.28 -42.06 9.74
N LEU A 46 31.51 -42.32 11.03
CA LEU A 46 31.80 -41.51 12.21
C LEU A 46 33.11 -40.67 12.18
N ASN A 47 33.10 -39.65 13.06
CA ASN A 47 34.19 -39.20 13.95
C ASN A 47 35.38 -38.38 13.38
N GLN A 48 35.52 -37.11 13.82
CA GLN A 48 36.43 -36.73 14.93
C GLN A 48 36.46 -35.21 15.18
N ASN A 49 36.42 -34.88 16.48
CA ASN A 49 36.72 -33.57 17.04
C ASN A 49 38.11 -33.07 16.64
N LYS A 50 38.20 -31.78 16.28
CA LYS A 50 39.42 -30.98 16.47
C LYS A 50 39.06 -29.58 16.93
N ASN A 51 39.41 -29.29 18.18
CA ASN A 51 39.53 -27.96 18.74
C ASN A 51 40.55 -27.16 17.91
N ILE A 52 40.13 -26.02 17.38
CA ILE A 52 41.03 -24.94 16.98
C ILE A 52 40.49 -23.67 17.61
N SER A 53 41.19 -23.25 18.67
CA SER A 53 41.21 -21.88 19.17
C SER A 53 41.96 -21.03 18.16
N THR A 54 41.32 -20.00 17.61
CA THR A 54 42.00 -18.80 17.10
C THR A 54 41.05 -17.60 17.10
N ASN A 55 41.38 -16.66 17.97
CA ASN A 55 41.35 -15.21 17.82
C ASN A 55 40.02 -14.51 17.51
N GLU A 56 39.51 -13.93 18.60
CA GLU A 56 38.91 -12.60 18.69
C GLU A 56 39.16 -11.70 17.47
N ASN A 57 38.07 -11.38 16.80
CA ASN A 57 37.80 -10.04 16.30
C ASN A 57 36.28 -9.86 16.36
N ASP A 58 35.83 -9.58 17.58
CA ASP A 58 34.48 -9.12 17.87
C ASP A 58 34.30 -7.74 17.20
N ASN A 59 33.78 -7.76 15.98
CA ASN A 59 33.24 -6.57 15.34
C ASN A 59 31.73 -6.77 15.18
N SER A 60 31.09 -7.02 16.33
CA SER A 60 29.67 -6.78 16.55
C SER A 60 29.41 -5.27 16.42
N GLN A 61 29.38 -4.80 15.17
CA GLN A 61 28.89 -3.47 14.82
C GLN A 61 27.40 -3.42 15.17
N ASN A 62 27.12 -2.97 16.40
CA ASN A 62 25.93 -2.32 16.91
C ASN A 62 24.77 -2.17 15.90
N LEU A 63 23.98 -3.24 15.74
CA LEU A 63 22.72 -3.25 14.98
C LEU A 63 21.55 -2.63 15.77
N SER A 64 21.81 -1.94 16.88
CA SER A 64 20.80 -1.60 17.90
C SER A 64 20.38 -0.13 17.99
N GLU A 65 20.90 0.79 17.18
CA GLU A 65 20.33 2.14 17.10
C GLU A 65 19.67 2.35 15.73
N ARG A 66 18.41 1.92 15.63
CA ARG A 66 17.54 2.34 14.53
C ARG A 66 17.28 3.84 14.73
N PRO A 67 17.56 4.72 13.74
CA PRO A 67 17.03 6.06 13.78
C PRO A 67 15.52 5.94 13.70
N LYS A 68 14.86 6.07 14.85
CA LYS A 68 13.40 6.02 14.94
C LYS A 68 12.87 7.26 14.25
N LEU A 69 11.98 7.08 13.28
CA LEU A 69 11.26 8.20 12.70
C LEU A 69 10.54 8.95 13.83
N SER A 70 10.78 10.26 13.92
CA SER A 70 10.09 11.13 14.86
C SER A 70 9.29 12.15 14.06
N ILE A 71 7.99 12.18 14.28
CA ILE A 71 7.06 13.11 13.62
C ILE A 71 6.11 13.70 14.66
N SER A 72 5.83 15.00 14.53
CA SER A 72 4.82 15.66 15.35
C SER A 72 3.41 15.20 14.97
N LYS A 73 2.46 15.23 15.91
CA LYS A 73 1.06 14.90 15.63
C LYS A 73 0.48 15.84 14.57
N GLU A 74 0.90 17.10 14.57
CA GLU A 74 0.48 18.14 13.64
C GLU A 74 0.93 17.83 12.21
N GLU A 75 2.17 17.39 12.04
CA GLU A 75 2.69 16.98 10.73
C GLU A 75 1.98 15.73 10.24
N LEU A 76 1.76 14.75 11.11
CA LEU A 76 1.09 13.51 10.76
C LEU A 76 -0.36 13.75 10.32
N ASN A 77 -1.06 14.68 10.98
CA ASN A 77 -2.39 15.13 10.57
C ASN A 77 -2.40 15.85 9.21
N ARG A 78 -1.34 16.59 8.86
CA ARG A 78 -1.21 17.16 7.51
C ARG A 78 -1.04 16.07 6.46
N VAL A 79 -0.24 15.05 6.75
CA VAL A 79 -0.11 13.87 5.89
C VAL A 79 -1.46 13.18 5.73
N ALA A 80 -2.20 12.92 6.82
CA ALA A 80 -3.53 12.29 6.77
C ALA A 80 -4.49 13.02 5.82
N LYS A 81 -4.52 14.37 5.88
CA LYS A 81 -5.35 15.19 4.98
C LYS A 81 -4.95 15.03 3.51
N ARG A 82 -3.65 15.00 3.20
CA ARG A 82 -3.16 14.78 1.82
C ARG A 82 -3.50 13.38 1.32
N ILE A 83 -3.30 12.36 2.16
CA ILE A 83 -3.67 10.97 1.83
C ILE A 83 -5.19 10.86 1.60
N PHE A 84 -6.00 11.44 2.48
CA PHE A 84 -7.46 11.47 2.30
C PHE A 84 -7.88 12.18 1.00
N GLN A 85 -7.20 13.27 0.63
CA GLN A 85 -7.44 13.94 -0.64
C GLN A 85 -7.12 13.04 -1.84
N ASN A 86 -6.06 12.24 -1.77
CA ASN A 86 -5.67 11.35 -2.86
C ASN A 86 -6.57 10.10 -2.97
N GLU A 87 -6.88 9.47 -1.83
CA GLU A 87 -7.60 8.19 -1.81
C GLU A 87 -9.11 8.35 -1.98
N ALA A 88 -9.68 9.40 -1.38
CA ALA A 88 -11.12 9.60 -1.34
C ALA A 88 -11.56 10.91 -2.02
N ALA A 89 -10.67 11.62 -2.73
CA ALA A 89 -10.94 12.97 -3.27
C ALA A 89 -11.42 13.97 -2.19
N GLY A 90 -11.08 13.73 -0.91
CA GLY A 90 -11.59 14.49 0.23
C GLY A 90 -13.05 14.23 0.58
N LYS A 91 -13.69 13.23 -0.04
CA LYS A 91 -15.10 12.88 0.15
C LYS A 91 -15.24 11.83 1.24
N LYS A 92 -15.89 12.20 2.34
CA LYS A 92 -16.14 11.31 3.48
C LYS A 92 -16.79 9.97 3.08
N ASN A 93 -17.77 10.01 2.17
CA ASN A 93 -18.45 8.80 1.71
C ASN A 93 -17.54 7.84 0.93
N ASP A 94 -16.40 8.30 0.43
CA ASP A 94 -15.46 7.47 -0.33
C ASP A 94 -14.39 6.84 0.58
N LEU A 95 -14.50 6.99 1.90
CA LEU A 95 -13.73 6.21 2.89
C LEU A 95 -14.18 4.74 2.98
N VAL A 96 -15.32 4.37 2.39
CA VAL A 96 -15.80 2.99 2.36
C VAL A 96 -16.26 2.71 0.93
N VAL A 97 -15.42 2.03 0.17
CA VAL A 97 -15.65 1.77 -1.26
C VAL A 97 -15.44 0.30 -1.57
N TRP A 98 -16.08 -0.16 -2.64
CA TRP A 98 -15.86 -1.49 -3.18
C TRP A 98 -15.79 -1.36 -4.70
N ASN A 99 -14.60 -1.47 -5.27
CA ASN A 99 -14.41 -1.23 -6.70
C ASN A 99 -14.87 -2.43 -7.52
N SER A 100 -15.27 -2.17 -8.76
CA SER A 100 -15.69 -3.23 -9.68
C SER A 100 -14.52 -4.16 -9.97
N GLY A 101 -14.73 -5.48 -9.86
CA GLY A 101 -13.71 -6.50 -10.07
C GLY A 101 -12.93 -6.90 -8.81
N GLU A 102 -13.10 -6.19 -7.69
CA GLU A 102 -12.49 -6.55 -6.40
C GLU A 102 -13.45 -7.47 -5.65
N ASN A 103 -12.89 -8.41 -4.90
CA ASN A 103 -13.66 -9.29 -4.03
C ASN A 103 -13.66 -8.82 -2.56
N PHE A 104 -13.23 -7.58 -2.33
CA PHE A 104 -13.11 -6.93 -1.04
C PHE A 104 -13.52 -5.45 -1.14
N PRO A 105 -14.10 -4.87 -0.09
CA PRO A 105 -14.13 -3.44 0.14
C PRO A 105 -12.77 -2.90 0.62
N SER A 106 -12.55 -1.63 0.37
CA SER A 106 -11.41 -0.85 0.87
C SER A 106 -11.90 0.28 1.76
N LEU A 107 -11.22 0.49 2.89
CA LEU A 107 -11.69 1.29 4.00
C LEU A 107 -10.67 2.34 4.43
N GLY A 108 -11.15 3.48 4.93
CA GLY A 108 -10.33 4.51 5.55
C GLY A 108 -9.38 5.22 4.60
N ILE A 109 -8.53 6.08 5.17
CA ILE A 109 -7.55 6.85 4.39
C ILE A 109 -6.38 5.98 3.90
N GLY A 110 -6.14 4.83 4.52
CA GLY A 110 -5.10 3.88 4.10
C GLY A 110 -5.55 2.89 3.05
N HIS A 111 -6.78 3.02 2.52
CA HIS A 111 -7.37 2.07 1.58
C HIS A 111 -7.28 0.61 2.10
N PHE A 112 -7.58 0.43 3.38
CA PHE A 112 -7.40 -0.80 4.13
C PHE A 112 -8.32 -1.90 3.61
N ILE A 113 -7.72 -3.02 3.21
CA ILE A 113 -8.41 -4.14 2.58
C ILE A 113 -9.07 -5.00 3.66
N TRP A 114 -10.36 -5.29 3.50
CA TRP A 114 -11.10 -6.21 4.37
C TRP A 114 -11.72 -7.34 3.54
N TYR A 115 -11.14 -8.54 3.61
CA TYR A 115 -11.64 -9.67 2.84
C TYR A 115 -12.90 -10.28 3.46
N LYS A 116 -13.71 -10.91 2.60
CA LYS A 116 -14.79 -11.79 3.02
C LYS A 116 -14.24 -13.09 3.61
N LYS A 117 -15.04 -13.75 4.45
CA LYS A 117 -14.68 -15.03 5.05
C LYS A 117 -14.37 -16.08 3.97
N GLY A 118 -13.21 -16.73 4.10
CA GLY A 118 -12.78 -17.78 3.16
C GLY A 118 -12.27 -17.25 1.82
N GLU A 119 -12.28 -15.94 1.61
CA GLU A 119 -11.69 -15.32 0.45
C GLU A 119 -10.31 -14.77 0.80
N LYS A 120 -9.38 -14.89 -0.14
CA LYS A 120 -8.08 -14.22 -0.12
C LYS A 120 -7.82 -13.68 -1.51
N GLY A 121 -7.23 -12.49 -1.57
CA GLY A 121 -6.77 -11.92 -2.82
C GLY A 121 -5.26 -11.99 -2.95
N LYS A 122 -4.77 -11.41 -4.04
CA LYS A 122 -3.34 -11.21 -4.31
C LYS A 122 -2.71 -10.09 -3.47
N PHE A 123 -3.52 -9.33 -2.74
CA PHE A 123 -3.07 -8.21 -1.93
C PHE A 123 -3.07 -8.58 -0.44
N GLU A 124 -2.17 -7.95 0.31
CA GLU A 124 -2.10 -8.12 1.76
C GLU A 124 -3.33 -7.49 2.42
N GLU A 125 -4.00 -8.25 3.29
CA GLU A 125 -5.14 -7.76 4.06
C GLU A 125 -4.67 -6.80 5.16
N SER A 126 -5.22 -5.59 5.23
CA SER A 126 -4.68 -4.53 6.08
C SER A 126 -5.68 -3.94 7.08
N PHE A 127 -6.98 -4.20 6.94
CA PHE A 127 -7.99 -3.71 7.87
C PHE A 127 -7.98 -4.43 9.24
N PRO A 128 -7.88 -5.78 9.33
CA PRO A 128 -7.86 -6.44 10.64
C PRO A 128 -6.69 -5.99 11.55
N PRO A 129 -5.46 -5.81 11.05
CA PRO A 129 -4.38 -5.21 11.86
C PRO A 129 -4.70 -3.80 12.37
N LEU A 130 -5.38 -2.96 11.59
CA LEU A 130 -5.84 -1.64 12.04
C LEU A 130 -6.88 -1.77 13.16
N VAL A 131 -7.79 -2.74 13.07
CA VAL A 131 -8.79 -3.02 14.13
C VAL A 131 -8.11 -3.38 15.46
N GLU A 132 -7.06 -4.21 15.42
CA GLU A 132 -6.28 -4.51 16.63
C GLU A 132 -5.55 -3.28 17.17
N PHE A 133 -5.08 -2.39 16.29
CA PHE A 133 -4.49 -1.12 16.71
C PHE A 133 -5.50 -0.21 17.41
N TYR A 134 -6.73 -0.09 16.90
CA TYR A 134 -7.81 0.62 17.60
C TYR A 134 -8.08 0.06 19.00
N LYS A 135 -8.13 -1.28 19.14
CA LYS A 135 -8.31 -1.93 20.44
C LYS A 135 -7.16 -1.62 21.40
N SER A 136 -5.92 -1.65 20.92
CA SER A 136 -4.75 -1.32 21.75
C SER A 136 -4.77 0.12 22.29
N LYS A 137 -5.51 1.02 21.62
CA LYS A 137 -5.75 2.41 22.04
C LYS A 137 -7.05 2.62 22.82
N ASN A 138 -7.77 1.55 23.16
CA ASN A 138 -9.08 1.59 23.81
C ASN A 138 -10.11 2.46 23.06
N ILE A 139 -10.04 2.50 21.73
CA ILE A 139 -11.01 3.20 20.90
C ILE A 139 -12.24 2.32 20.71
N GLU A 140 -13.42 2.84 21.03
CA GLU A 140 -14.67 2.10 20.87
C GLU A 140 -14.95 1.80 19.39
N LEU A 141 -15.14 0.53 19.08
CA LEU A 141 -15.40 0.07 17.73
C LEU A 141 -16.90 0.13 17.39
N PRO A 142 -17.27 0.55 16.17
CA PRO A 142 -18.65 0.50 15.69
C PRO A 142 -19.15 -0.94 15.61
N LYS A 143 -20.48 -1.11 15.65
CA LYS A 143 -21.12 -2.43 15.72
C LYS A 143 -20.63 -3.39 14.63
N ILE A 144 -20.54 -2.90 13.40
CA ILE A 144 -20.14 -3.71 12.23
C ILE A 144 -18.73 -4.31 12.38
N ILE A 145 -17.80 -3.62 13.05
CA ILE A 145 -16.44 -4.13 13.30
C ILE A 145 -16.43 -5.08 14.50
N LYS A 146 -17.21 -4.80 15.55
CA LYS A 146 -17.32 -5.67 16.74
C LYS A 146 -17.89 -7.04 16.38
N ASP A 147 -18.95 -7.05 15.57
CA ASP A 147 -19.71 -8.25 15.28
C ASP A 147 -19.11 -9.08 14.14
N ASN A 148 -18.16 -8.52 13.37
CA ASN A 148 -17.62 -9.18 12.18
C ASN A 148 -16.09 -9.15 12.13
N LYS A 149 -15.48 -10.34 12.00
CA LYS A 149 -14.04 -10.47 11.72
C LYS A 149 -13.70 -10.19 10.25
N PHE A 150 -14.63 -10.48 9.35
CA PHE A 150 -14.48 -10.38 7.89
C PHE A 150 -15.52 -9.41 7.33
N ALA A 151 -15.32 -8.91 6.11
CA ALA A 151 -16.31 -8.07 5.46
C ALA A 151 -17.68 -8.79 5.42
N PRO A 152 -18.75 -8.20 5.98
CA PRO A 152 -19.99 -8.94 6.26
C PRO A 152 -20.91 -9.07 5.04
N TRP A 153 -20.70 -8.26 4.02
CA TRP A 153 -21.54 -8.25 2.82
C TRP A 153 -21.19 -9.42 1.90
N LYS A 154 -22.19 -10.07 1.33
CA LYS A 154 -22.04 -11.23 0.44
C LYS A 154 -21.49 -10.82 -0.91
N SER A 155 -21.91 -9.66 -1.41
CA SER A 155 -21.49 -9.12 -2.70
C SER A 155 -21.33 -7.60 -2.69
N ARG A 156 -20.64 -7.09 -3.72
CA ARG A 156 -20.51 -5.66 -3.98
C ARG A 156 -21.86 -4.99 -4.20
N GLU A 157 -22.78 -5.66 -4.90
CA GLU A 157 -24.12 -5.15 -5.20
C GLU A 157 -24.95 -4.98 -3.93
N GLU A 158 -24.88 -5.94 -3.01
CA GLU A 158 -25.51 -5.83 -1.69
C GLU A 158 -24.93 -4.65 -0.91
N PHE A 159 -23.60 -4.56 -0.82
CA PHE A 159 -22.92 -3.44 -0.16
C PHE A 159 -23.36 -2.08 -0.73
N LEU A 160 -23.37 -1.94 -2.05
CA LEU A 160 -23.76 -0.69 -2.71
C LEU A 160 -25.23 -0.35 -2.47
N LYS A 161 -26.12 -1.33 -2.53
CA LYS A 161 -27.55 -1.13 -2.24
C LYS A 161 -27.75 -0.65 -0.80
N LEU A 162 -27.08 -1.27 0.16
CA LEU A 162 -27.13 -0.86 1.57
C LEU A 162 -26.58 0.55 1.76
N LYS A 163 -25.44 0.87 1.11
CA LYS A 163 -24.82 2.20 1.16
C LYS A 163 -25.73 3.28 0.55
N GLN A 164 -26.34 3.02 -0.60
CA GLN A 164 -27.28 3.93 -1.28
C GLN A 164 -28.53 4.21 -0.45
N ASN A 165 -28.97 3.23 0.34
CA ASN A 165 -30.13 3.36 1.22
C ASN A 165 -29.77 3.91 2.61
N ASN A 166 -28.57 4.48 2.80
CA ASN A 166 -28.09 5.02 4.07
C ASN A 166 -28.20 4.02 5.24
N ASN A 167 -27.82 2.76 5.01
CA ASN A 167 -27.79 1.76 6.07
C ASN A 167 -27.04 2.31 7.32
N PRO A 168 -27.62 2.19 8.53
CA PRO A 168 -27.04 2.79 9.73
C PRO A 168 -25.64 2.28 10.07
N GLU A 169 -25.37 0.97 9.90
CA GLU A 169 -24.06 0.38 10.21
C GLU A 169 -22.97 0.85 9.24
N ILE A 170 -23.30 0.97 7.94
CA ILE A 170 -22.36 1.54 6.95
C ILE A 170 -22.11 3.03 7.25
N THR A 171 -23.15 3.76 7.63
CA THR A 171 -23.03 5.19 7.98
C THR A 171 -22.18 5.37 9.23
N GLU A 172 -22.37 4.53 10.25
CA GLU A 172 -21.55 4.48 11.46
C GLU A 172 -20.09 4.19 11.11
N LEU A 173 -19.83 3.20 10.24
CA LEU A 173 -18.48 2.87 9.77
C LEU A 173 -17.78 4.04 9.07
N ILE A 174 -18.49 4.72 8.15
CA ILE A 174 -17.97 5.91 7.45
C ILE A 174 -17.63 7.02 8.45
N ASN A 175 -18.52 7.28 9.41
CA ASN A 175 -18.30 8.30 10.45
C ASN A 175 -17.11 7.96 11.34
N PHE A 176 -17.02 6.70 11.77
CA PHE A 176 -15.91 6.21 12.58
C PHE A 176 -14.57 6.38 11.87
N LEU A 177 -14.47 5.95 10.61
CA LEU A 177 -13.24 6.09 9.80
C LEU A 177 -12.91 7.56 9.51
N TYR A 178 -13.92 8.43 9.37
CA TYR A 178 -13.67 9.86 9.19
C TYR A 178 -13.14 10.52 10.47
N ASN A 179 -13.68 10.15 11.63
CA ASN A 179 -13.34 10.78 12.90
C ASN A 179 -12.02 10.25 13.49
N THR A 180 -11.49 9.15 12.97
CA THR A 180 -10.27 8.49 13.47
C THR A 180 -9.13 8.50 12.45
N GLN A 181 -9.10 9.50 11.56
CA GLN A 181 -8.03 9.64 10.56
C GLN A 181 -6.66 9.80 11.21
N ASP A 182 -6.57 10.44 12.37
CA ASP A 182 -5.34 10.59 13.15
C ASP A 182 -4.77 9.24 13.60
N THR A 183 -5.64 8.35 14.08
CA THR A 183 -5.27 6.99 14.47
C THR A 183 -4.87 6.14 13.26
N GLN A 184 -5.57 6.29 12.13
CA GLN A 184 -5.22 5.59 10.90
C GLN A 184 -3.85 6.00 10.38
N ILE A 185 -3.54 7.30 10.38
CA ILE A 185 -2.23 7.76 9.90
C ILE A 185 -1.11 7.35 10.86
N GLU A 186 -1.36 7.32 12.17
CA GLU A 186 -0.41 6.79 13.16
C GLU A 186 -0.14 5.30 12.92
N PHE A 187 -1.18 4.52 12.65
CA PHE A 187 -1.03 3.12 12.28
C PHE A 187 -0.20 2.93 11.01
N ILE A 188 -0.48 3.71 9.97
CA ILE A 188 0.26 3.65 8.70
C ILE A 188 1.73 4.06 8.92
N PHE A 189 1.97 5.10 9.70
CA PHE A 189 3.31 5.56 10.05
C PHE A 189 4.10 4.48 10.81
N ASN A 190 3.51 3.85 11.82
CA ASN A 190 4.15 2.78 12.58
C ASN A 190 4.57 1.60 11.68
N ARG A 191 3.78 1.33 10.63
CA ARG A 191 4.09 0.27 9.66
C ARG A 191 5.14 0.68 8.62
N LEU A 192 5.41 1.97 8.45
CA LEU A 192 6.34 2.44 7.43
C LEU A 192 7.78 1.96 7.69
N GLU A 193 8.21 1.90 8.96
CA GLU A 193 9.50 1.33 9.34
C GLU A 193 9.55 -0.19 9.07
N ASP A 194 8.46 -0.92 9.32
CA ASP A 194 8.38 -2.34 8.97
C ASP A 194 8.46 -2.55 7.45
N SER A 195 7.83 -1.68 6.65
CA SER A 195 7.94 -1.68 5.20
C SER A 195 9.39 -1.46 4.76
N LEU A 196 10.14 -0.56 5.40
CA LEU A 196 11.56 -0.39 5.12
C LEU A 196 12.34 -1.69 5.38
N GLU A 197 12.14 -2.34 6.53
CA GLU A 197 12.82 -3.60 6.86
C GLU A 197 12.52 -4.71 5.84
N LYS A 198 11.28 -4.82 5.37
CA LYS A 198 10.92 -5.74 4.28
C LYS A 198 11.66 -5.40 2.99
N MET A 199 11.69 -4.12 2.59
CA MET A 199 12.40 -3.67 1.38
C MET A 199 13.90 -3.97 1.47
N LEU A 200 14.54 -3.72 2.62
CA LEU A 200 15.97 -3.99 2.83
C LEU A 200 16.34 -5.47 2.73
N LYS A 201 15.41 -6.40 2.98
CA LYS A 201 15.68 -7.84 2.81
C LYS A 201 15.89 -8.25 1.36
N VAL A 202 15.27 -7.54 0.40
CA VAL A 202 15.30 -7.87 -1.03
C VAL A 202 16.02 -6.83 -1.89
N ALA A 203 16.36 -5.67 -1.34
CA ALA A 203 17.06 -4.60 -2.04
C ALA A 203 18.42 -5.03 -2.59
N LYS A 204 18.74 -4.58 -3.80
CA LYS A 204 20.06 -4.82 -4.42
C LYS A 204 21.17 -4.03 -3.72
N ASN A 205 20.85 -2.80 -3.32
CA ASN A 205 21.74 -1.92 -2.57
C ASN A 205 21.01 -1.43 -1.30
N LYS A 206 21.15 -2.19 -0.22
CA LYS A 206 20.48 -1.93 1.07
C LYS A 206 20.88 -0.58 1.65
N GLU A 207 22.16 -0.22 1.54
CA GLU A 207 22.69 1.04 2.07
C GLU A 207 22.08 2.24 1.36
N ASN A 208 22.01 2.21 0.02
CA ASN A 208 21.36 3.28 -0.73
C ASN A 208 19.87 3.37 -0.38
N VAL A 209 19.14 2.24 -0.37
CA VAL A 209 17.70 2.27 -0.04
C VAL A 209 17.45 2.85 1.35
N LYS A 210 18.21 2.42 2.37
CA LYS A 210 18.12 2.97 3.72
C LYS A 210 18.44 4.47 3.74
N LYS A 211 19.54 4.87 3.09
CA LYS A 211 19.95 6.28 2.97
C LYS A 211 18.85 7.14 2.33
N GLN A 212 18.32 6.73 1.18
CA GLN A 212 17.32 7.50 0.45
C GLN A 212 15.99 7.55 1.19
N PHE A 213 15.60 6.46 1.85
CA PHE A 213 14.42 6.44 2.72
C PHE A 213 14.52 7.50 3.81
N TYR A 214 15.58 7.48 4.62
CA TYR A 214 15.73 8.45 5.71
C TYR A 214 15.98 9.87 5.22
N ARG A 215 16.65 10.04 4.07
CA ARG A 215 16.82 11.35 3.43
C ARG A 215 15.47 11.98 3.08
N VAL A 216 14.54 11.19 2.54
CA VAL A 216 13.17 11.66 2.28
C VAL A 216 12.42 11.83 3.59
N ALA A 217 12.39 10.82 4.46
CA ALA A 217 11.60 10.84 5.70
C ALA A 217 11.96 12.00 6.64
N ASN A 218 13.24 12.39 6.70
CA ASN A 218 13.72 13.48 7.54
C ASN A 218 13.63 14.87 6.85
N SER A 219 13.13 14.92 5.61
CA SER A 219 12.85 16.19 4.95
C SER A 219 11.46 16.70 5.38
N PRO A 220 11.25 18.02 5.52
CA PRO A 220 9.92 18.57 5.77
C PRO A 220 8.90 18.05 4.75
N ASN A 221 7.75 17.56 5.20
CA ASN A 221 6.71 16.90 4.37
C ASN A 221 7.11 15.55 3.75
N GLY A 222 8.28 15.00 4.06
CA GLY A 222 8.81 13.81 3.40
C GLY A 222 8.14 12.49 3.76
N LEU A 223 7.39 12.44 4.86
CA LEU A 223 6.60 11.26 5.19
C LEU A 223 5.38 11.08 4.28
N TYR A 224 4.83 12.17 3.75
CA TYR A 224 3.73 12.11 2.78
C TYR A 224 4.05 11.25 1.55
N PRO A 225 5.11 11.52 0.76
CA PRO A 225 5.41 10.73 -0.43
C PRO A 225 5.74 9.26 -0.12
N LEU A 226 6.41 8.98 1.00
CA LEU A 226 6.72 7.59 1.40
C LEU A 226 5.45 6.80 1.70
N ILE A 227 4.57 7.35 2.54
CA ILE A 227 3.29 6.72 2.90
C ILE A 227 2.38 6.60 1.68
N ASP A 228 2.23 7.69 0.92
CA ASP A 228 1.35 7.74 -0.24
C ASP A 228 1.78 6.73 -1.30
N TYR A 229 3.08 6.61 -1.58
CA TYR A 229 3.56 5.69 -2.61
C TYR A 229 3.38 4.22 -2.23
N VAL A 230 3.56 3.86 -0.95
CA VAL A 230 3.25 2.51 -0.46
C VAL A 230 1.76 2.21 -0.65
N ASN A 231 0.87 3.13 -0.27
CA ASN A 231 -0.57 2.94 -0.47
C ASN A 231 -0.95 2.88 -1.96
N PHE A 232 -0.27 3.66 -2.80
CA PHE A 232 -0.56 3.79 -4.21
C PHE A 232 -0.05 2.62 -5.07
N LYS A 233 1.20 2.17 -4.84
CA LYS A 233 1.91 1.21 -5.70
C LYS A 233 2.53 0.03 -4.96
N GLY A 234 2.42 -0.02 -3.65
CA GLY A 234 2.99 -1.06 -2.80
C GLY A 234 4.46 -0.85 -2.49
N GLU A 235 4.98 -1.75 -1.66
CA GLU A 235 6.39 -1.76 -1.22
C GLU A 235 7.36 -2.14 -2.36
N GLY A 236 6.88 -2.89 -3.37
CA GLY A 236 7.70 -3.31 -4.52
C GLY A 236 8.59 -4.53 -4.23
N ILE A 237 8.18 -5.36 -3.28
CA ILE A 237 8.92 -6.55 -2.82
C ILE A 237 8.37 -7.86 -3.39
N LEU A 238 7.17 -7.85 -3.99
CA LEU A 238 6.52 -9.04 -4.52
C LEU A 238 6.98 -9.31 -5.96
N PRO A 239 7.44 -10.54 -6.29
CA PRO A 239 7.81 -10.89 -7.68
C PRO A 239 6.67 -10.70 -8.68
N SER A 240 5.42 -10.89 -8.24
CA SER A 240 4.21 -10.67 -9.04
C SER A 240 3.96 -9.19 -9.39
N GLU A 241 4.63 -8.27 -8.72
CA GLU A 241 4.55 -6.82 -8.96
C GLU A 241 5.73 -6.33 -9.81
N THR A 242 6.07 -7.11 -10.83
CA THR A 242 7.15 -6.78 -11.77
C THR A 242 6.72 -7.00 -13.22
N TYR A 243 7.32 -6.22 -14.13
CA TYR A 243 7.33 -6.51 -15.56
C TYR A 243 8.78 -6.64 -16.01
N ASN A 244 9.11 -7.74 -16.68
CA ASN A 244 10.48 -8.06 -17.10
C ASN A 244 11.49 -8.01 -15.94
N GLY A 245 11.09 -8.51 -14.76
CA GLY A 245 11.91 -8.48 -13.54
C GLY A 245 12.12 -7.08 -12.94
N GLN A 246 11.41 -6.06 -13.43
CA GLN A 246 11.48 -4.70 -12.94
C GLN A 246 10.20 -4.35 -12.17
N GLY A 247 10.35 -4.12 -10.86
CA GLY A 247 9.26 -3.67 -9.99
C GLY A 247 8.92 -2.20 -10.15
N TRP A 248 7.83 -1.78 -9.50
CA TRP A 248 7.32 -0.40 -9.55
C TRP A 248 6.88 0.15 -8.18
N GLY A 249 7.20 -0.53 -7.08
CA GLY A 249 6.84 -0.07 -5.75
C GLY A 249 7.90 0.87 -5.15
N LEU A 250 7.71 1.23 -3.89
CA LEU A 250 8.58 2.18 -3.18
C LEU A 250 10.06 1.78 -3.24
N LEU A 251 10.38 0.49 -3.13
CA LEU A 251 11.75 -0.01 -3.23
C LEU A 251 12.44 0.49 -4.51
N GLN A 252 11.79 0.39 -5.67
CA GLN A 252 12.41 0.77 -6.94
C GLN A 252 12.55 2.29 -7.08
N VAL A 253 11.66 3.07 -6.46
CA VAL A 253 11.82 4.53 -6.38
C VAL A 253 13.07 4.88 -5.60
N LEU A 254 13.27 4.26 -4.44
CA LEU A 254 14.43 4.49 -3.58
C LEU A 254 15.74 3.98 -4.22
N GLU A 255 15.71 2.83 -4.88
CA GLU A 255 16.87 2.29 -5.61
C GLU A 255 17.33 3.19 -6.76
N ASN A 256 16.41 3.92 -7.39
CA ASN A 256 16.69 4.80 -8.52
C ASN A 256 17.18 6.21 -8.08
N MET A 257 17.00 6.57 -6.82
CA MET A 257 17.55 7.81 -6.23
C MET A 257 19.05 7.68 -5.91
N LYS A 258 19.81 8.76 -6.13
CA LYS A 258 21.27 8.83 -5.99
C LYS A 258 21.77 10.08 -5.28
N GLY A 259 20.93 11.10 -5.12
CA GLY A 259 21.32 12.38 -4.52
C GLY A 259 21.66 12.30 -3.03
N SER A 260 22.13 13.43 -2.52
CA SER A 260 22.52 13.64 -1.11
C SER A 260 21.88 14.87 -0.46
N GLN A 261 21.42 15.85 -1.26
CA GLN A 261 20.79 17.07 -0.74
C GLN A 261 19.45 16.76 -0.07
N THR A 262 19.22 17.28 1.13
CA THR A 262 17.99 17.07 1.93
C THR A 262 16.93 18.13 1.61
N GLY A 263 15.76 18.04 2.27
CA GLY A 263 14.67 19.00 2.11
C GLY A 263 14.00 18.88 0.75
N ARG A 264 13.66 20.02 0.16
CA ARG A 264 12.95 20.08 -1.12
C ARG A 264 13.65 19.31 -2.25
N ALA A 265 14.98 19.35 -2.31
CA ALA A 265 15.76 18.62 -3.32
C ALA A 265 15.57 17.09 -3.23
N ALA A 266 15.45 16.54 -2.01
CA ALA A 266 15.15 15.13 -1.82
C ALA A 266 13.74 14.77 -2.33
N LEU A 267 12.76 15.66 -2.10
CA LEU A 267 11.38 15.48 -2.55
C LEU A 267 11.22 15.60 -4.06
N GLU A 268 11.92 16.54 -4.69
CA GLU A 268 11.97 16.69 -6.15
C GLU A 268 12.56 15.45 -6.81
N GLU A 269 13.66 14.92 -6.28
CA GLU A 269 14.27 13.69 -6.79
C GLU A 269 13.35 12.48 -6.56
N PHE A 270 12.69 12.38 -5.40
CA PHE A 270 11.71 11.32 -5.15
C PHE A 270 10.57 11.37 -6.18
N SER A 271 10.00 12.56 -6.43
CA SER A 271 8.96 12.77 -7.44
C SER A 271 9.42 12.32 -8.84
N GLN A 272 10.61 12.73 -9.27
CA GLN A 272 11.17 12.35 -10.56
C GLN A 272 11.43 10.83 -10.65
N SER A 273 11.97 10.24 -9.59
CA SER A 273 12.22 8.80 -9.52
C SER A 273 10.91 8.01 -9.61
N ALA A 274 9.88 8.43 -8.87
CA ALA A 274 8.55 7.84 -8.91
C ALA A 274 7.93 7.89 -10.32
N LYS A 275 8.06 9.03 -11.02
CA LYS A 275 7.61 9.17 -12.42
C LYS A 275 8.34 8.21 -13.35
N SER A 276 9.67 8.18 -13.29
CA SER A 276 10.51 7.32 -14.12
C SER A 276 10.18 5.83 -13.95
N VAL A 277 9.98 5.40 -12.69
CA VAL A 277 9.56 4.03 -12.37
C VAL A 277 8.22 3.67 -13.02
N LEU A 278 7.25 4.60 -13.00
CA LEU A 278 5.92 4.36 -13.57
C LEU A 278 5.90 4.44 -15.10
N GLU A 279 6.67 5.32 -15.70
CA GLU A 279 6.87 5.35 -17.17
C GLU A 279 7.49 4.04 -17.66
N ARG A 280 8.51 3.54 -16.96
CA ARG A 280 9.13 2.25 -17.25
C ARG A 280 8.14 1.10 -17.10
N ARG A 281 7.32 1.09 -16.04
CA ARG A 281 6.25 0.11 -15.86
C ARG A 281 5.30 0.09 -17.07
N VAL A 282 4.84 1.26 -17.50
CA VAL A 282 3.90 1.37 -18.63
C VAL A 282 4.56 0.88 -19.93
N LYS A 283 5.81 1.27 -20.18
CA LYS A 283 6.59 0.77 -21.33
C LYS A 283 6.70 -0.76 -21.33
N ASN A 284 6.85 -1.37 -20.15
CA ASN A 284 6.94 -2.81 -19.99
C ASN A 284 5.57 -3.53 -19.90
N SER A 285 4.44 -2.80 -19.89
CA SER A 285 3.11 -3.38 -19.63
C SER A 285 2.55 -4.21 -20.79
N GLY A 286 3.14 -4.11 -21.98
CA GLY A 286 2.75 -4.86 -23.17
C GLY A 286 1.25 -4.74 -23.48
N ALA A 287 0.58 -5.88 -23.68
CA ALA A 287 -0.84 -5.95 -24.03
C ALA A 287 -1.80 -5.41 -22.95
N LYS A 288 -1.33 -5.11 -21.73
CA LYS A 288 -2.17 -4.57 -20.65
C LYS A 288 -2.53 -3.10 -20.84
N ASN A 289 -1.85 -2.40 -21.76
CA ASN A 289 -2.12 -1.02 -22.16
C ASN A 289 -2.39 -0.07 -20.98
N GLU A 290 -1.45 -0.01 -20.03
CA GLU A 290 -1.57 0.84 -18.84
C GLU A 290 -1.39 2.35 -19.16
N GLN A 291 -1.13 2.70 -20.43
CA GLN A 291 -0.88 4.07 -20.90
C GLN A 291 -1.99 5.06 -20.51
N ARG A 292 -3.25 4.62 -20.52
CA ARG A 292 -4.40 5.46 -20.14
C ARG A 292 -4.33 5.99 -18.71
N TRP A 293 -3.60 5.32 -17.82
CA TRP A 293 -3.46 5.70 -16.42
C TRP A 293 -2.25 6.59 -16.14
N LEU A 294 -1.25 6.56 -17.02
CA LEU A 294 0.04 7.17 -16.78
C LEU A 294 -0.09 8.65 -16.42
N ARG A 295 -0.93 9.41 -17.15
CA ARG A 295 -1.12 10.83 -16.87
C ARG A 295 -1.60 11.10 -15.43
N GLY A 296 -2.59 10.35 -14.96
CA GLY A 296 -3.09 10.49 -13.59
C GLY A 296 -2.03 10.11 -12.55
N TRP A 297 -1.23 9.08 -12.84
CA TRP A 297 -0.14 8.66 -11.97
C TRP A 297 0.98 9.72 -11.88
N LEU A 298 1.37 10.31 -13.01
CA LEU A 298 2.38 11.36 -13.05
C LEU A 298 1.91 12.61 -12.29
N ASN A 299 0.64 12.99 -12.43
CA ASN A 299 0.04 14.10 -11.68
C ASN A 299 0.08 13.84 -10.17
N ARG A 300 -0.19 12.60 -9.72
CA ARG A 300 -0.06 12.23 -8.30
C ARG A 300 1.38 12.34 -7.83
N CYS A 301 2.35 11.86 -8.62
CA CYS A 301 3.77 11.98 -8.29
C CYS A 301 4.27 13.42 -8.24
N GLU A 302 3.68 14.35 -9.02
CA GLU A 302 3.99 15.78 -8.94
C GLU A 302 3.75 16.34 -7.53
N THR A 303 2.72 15.87 -6.83
CA THR A 303 2.40 16.39 -5.49
C THR A 303 3.49 16.11 -4.44
N TYR A 304 4.41 15.19 -4.71
CA TYR A 304 5.46 14.77 -3.79
C TYR A 304 6.57 15.80 -3.60
N ASN A 305 6.71 16.79 -4.49
CA ASN A 305 7.78 17.79 -4.42
C ASN A 305 7.43 19.04 -3.58
N ASN A 306 6.31 19.02 -2.83
CA ASN A 306 5.77 20.16 -2.06
C ASN A 306 5.70 19.90 -0.55
#